data_AF-B6TEY9-F1
#
_entry.id   AF-B6TEY9-F1
#
_cell.length_a   1.000
_cell.length_b   1.000
_cell.length_c   1.000
_cell.angle_alpha   90.00
_cell.angle_beta   90.00
_cell.angle_gamma   90.00
#
_symmetry.space_group_name_H-M   'P 1'
#
loop_
_entity.id
_entity.type
_entity.pdbx_description
1 polymer ?
#
loop_
_entity_poly.entity_id
_entity_poly.type
_entity_poly.pdbx_seq_one_letter_code
_entity_poly.pdbx_strand_id
1 'polypeptide(L)'
;MSWLLVAAVLAGFALGPSAGTDHIVGANHGWNPNINYSLWSGNQTFYVGDLISFRYQKGTHNVFEVNETGYDNCTMAGVAGNWTSGKDFIPLPAARRYYFVCGNGFCLQGMKVAITVHPLPHNATSKGSSSHADTGAQEEAAAAALGTRSAAWLATLAVAAAAVAAFC
;
A
#
# COMPACT_ATOMS: atom_id res chain seq x y z
N MET A 1 -37.63 3.73 -23.31
CA MET A 1 -37.04 2.96 -22.18
C MET A 1 -35.52 2.74 -22.26
N SER A 2 -34.84 3.04 -23.37
CA SER A 2 -33.40 2.72 -23.53
C SER A 2 -32.42 3.66 -22.82
N TRP A 3 -32.84 4.86 -22.41
CA TRP A 3 -31.96 5.83 -21.75
C TRP A 3 -31.62 5.42 -20.30
N LEU A 4 -32.56 4.77 -19.60
CA LEU A 4 -32.36 4.36 -18.20
C LEU A 4 -31.24 3.33 -18.07
N LEU A 5 -31.07 2.44 -19.07
CA LEU A 5 -29.98 1.47 -19.08
C LEU A 5 -28.62 2.15 -19.29
N VAL A 6 -28.54 3.17 -20.16
CA VAL A 6 -27.29 3.90 -20.38
C VAL A 6 -26.87 4.68 -19.14
N ALA A 7 -27.82 5.31 -18.44
CA ALA A 7 -27.53 6.02 -17.19
C ALA A 7 -27.13 5.07 -16.04
N ALA A 8 -27.78 3.90 -15.94
CA ALA A 8 -27.42 2.88 -14.94
C ALA A 8 -26.03 2.29 -15.18
N VAL A 9 -25.63 2.10 -16.44
CA VAL A 9 -24.28 1.63 -16.79
C VAL A 9 -23.22 2.69 -16.49
N LEU A 10 -23.52 3.99 -16.67
CA LEU A 10 -22.58 5.07 -16.35
C LEU A 10 -22.42 5.30 -14.84
N ALA A 11 -23.43 5.04 -14.02
CA ALA A 11 -23.35 5.21 -12.57
C ALA A 11 -22.54 4.09 -11.86
N GLY A 12 -22.33 2.94 -12.52
CA GLY A 12 -21.67 1.77 -11.91
C GLY A 12 -20.14 1.84 -11.82
N PHE A 13 -19.49 2.81 -12.46
CA PHE A 13 -18.01 2.85 -12.59
C PHE A 13 -17.31 3.88 -11.70
N ALA A 14 -17.99 4.43 -10.68
CA ALA A 14 -17.38 5.38 -9.76
C ALA A 14 -16.69 4.73 -8.55
N LEU A 15 -16.05 3.57 -8.73
CA LEU A 15 -15.08 3.08 -7.76
C LEU A 15 -13.82 3.93 -7.92
N GLY A 16 -13.78 5.06 -7.21
CA GLY A 16 -12.63 5.94 -7.17
C GLY A 16 -11.37 5.22 -6.71
N PRO A 17 -10.18 5.73 -7.05
CA PRO A 17 -8.91 5.13 -6.66
C PRO A 17 -8.87 4.92 -5.13
N SER A 18 -8.48 3.73 -4.71
CA SER A 18 -8.30 3.37 -3.30
C SER A 18 -7.40 4.41 -2.62
N ALA A 19 -7.83 4.94 -1.48
CA ALA A 19 -7.09 5.96 -0.72
C ALA A 19 -5.82 5.42 -0.01
N GLY A 20 -5.34 4.23 -0.41
CA GLY A 20 -4.13 3.62 0.13
C GLY A 20 -2.85 4.19 -0.46
N THR A 21 -1.76 3.98 0.25
CA THR A 21 -0.41 4.37 -0.17
C THR A 21 0.11 3.40 -1.24
N ASP A 22 0.81 3.92 -2.25
CA ASP A 22 1.56 3.11 -3.22
C ASP A 22 3.02 2.94 -2.76
N HIS A 23 3.39 1.70 -2.45
CA HIS A 23 4.74 1.31 -2.06
C HIS A 23 5.51 0.76 -3.26
N ILE A 24 6.37 1.59 -3.83
CA ILE A 24 7.23 1.20 -4.95
C ILE A 24 8.36 0.31 -4.43
N VAL A 25 8.37 -0.95 -4.87
CA VAL A 25 9.37 -1.95 -4.49
C VAL A 25 10.77 -1.50 -4.89
N GLY A 26 11.68 -1.46 -3.92
CA GLY A 26 13.06 -1.01 -4.12
C GLY A 26 13.23 0.49 -4.32
N ALA A 27 12.18 1.30 -4.18
CA ALA A 27 12.18 2.74 -4.41
C ALA A 27 12.84 3.10 -5.76
N ASN A 28 13.97 3.82 -5.74
CA ASN A 28 14.68 4.24 -6.96
C ASN A 28 15.38 3.07 -7.69
N HIS A 29 15.60 1.94 -7.02
CA HIS A 29 16.22 0.76 -7.63
C HIS A 29 15.23 -0.10 -8.42
N GLY A 30 13.92 0.04 -8.17
CA GLY A 30 12.89 -0.78 -8.80
C GLY A 30 13.03 -2.29 -8.51
N TRP A 31 12.45 -3.10 -9.39
CA TRP A 31 12.49 -4.57 -9.33
C TRP A 31 13.61 -5.13 -10.20
N ASN A 32 14.78 -5.34 -9.59
CA ASN A 32 16.06 -5.72 -10.21
C ASN A 32 16.87 -6.65 -9.29
N PRO A 33 17.82 -7.44 -9.82
CA PRO A 33 18.68 -8.31 -9.01
C PRO A 33 19.69 -7.51 -8.18
N ASN A 34 20.29 -8.16 -7.18
CA ASN A 34 21.32 -7.59 -6.29
C ASN A 34 20.84 -6.41 -5.42
N ILE A 35 19.55 -6.34 -5.13
CA ILE A 35 18.95 -5.36 -4.22
C ILE A 35 18.52 -6.05 -2.92
N ASN A 36 18.80 -5.44 -1.77
CA ASN A 36 18.35 -5.96 -0.48
C ASN A 36 16.89 -5.56 -0.20
N TYR A 37 15.94 -6.34 -0.74
CA TYR A 37 14.52 -6.06 -0.55
C TYR A 37 14.04 -6.28 0.89
N SER A 38 14.74 -7.09 1.69
CA SER A 38 14.40 -7.28 3.11
C SER A 38 14.66 -6.00 3.91
N LEU A 39 15.76 -5.30 3.61
CA LEU A 39 16.05 -3.99 4.18
C LEU A 39 15.02 -2.95 3.71
N TRP A 40 14.68 -2.95 2.43
CA TRP A 40 13.65 -2.07 1.89
C TRP A 40 12.31 -2.30 2.59
N SER A 41 11.81 -3.53 2.63
CA SER A 41 10.51 -3.84 3.23
C SER A 41 10.50 -3.62 4.74
N GLY A 42 11.63 -3.82 5.42
CA GLY A 42 11.78 -3.52 6.86
C GLY A 42 11.70 -2.03 7.20
N ASN A 43 11.90 -1.15 6.22
CA ASN A 43 11.74 0.30 6.36
C ASN A 43 10.41 0.80 5.78
N GLN A 44 9.43 -0.09 5.60
CA GLN A 44 8.09 0.22 5.10
C GLN A 44 7.04 -0.31 6.08
N THR A 45 5.92 0.39 6.16
CA THR A 45 4.73 -0.06 6.88
C THR A 45 3.59 -0.15 5.88
N PHE A 46 2.98 -1.32 5.78
CA PHE A 46 1.89 -1.59 4.84
C PHE A 46 0.58 -1.78 5.60
N TYR A 47 -0.49 -1.21 5.09
CA TYR A 47 -1.84 -1.35 5.61
C TYR A 47 -2.79 -1.96 4.59
N VAL A 48 -3.89 -2.53 5.08
CA VAL A 48 -4.98 -3.00 4.22
C VAL A 48 -5.51 -1.83 3.37
N GLY A 49 -5.58 -2.06 2.06
CA GLY A 49 -6.00 -1.06 1.07
C GLY A 49 -4.85 -0.33 0.38
N ASP A 50 -3.61 -0.51 0.83
CA ASP A 50 -2.42 -0.03 0.13
C ASP A 50 -2.16 -0.81 -1.17
N LEU A 51 -1.25 -0.27 -1.97
CA LEU A 51 -0.72 -0.89 -3.18
C LEU A 51 0.76 -1.21 -2.98
N ILE A 52 1.19 -2.37 -3.46
CA ILE A 52 2.61 -2.63 -3.72
C ILE A 52 2.84 -2.59 -5.23
N SER A 53 3.78 -1.75 -5.68
CA SER A 53 4.05 -1.58 -7.10
C SER A 53 5.44 -2.03 -7.51
N PHE A 54 5.48 -2.79 -8.59
CA PHE A 54 6.69 -3.34 -9.18
C PHE A 54 6.99 -2.61 -10.49
N ARG A 55 8.21 -2.06 -10.58
CA ARG A 55 8.68 -1.32 -11.76
C ARG A 55 9.93 -1.98 -12.31
N TYR A 56 9.84 -2.44 -13.55
CA TYR A 56 10.91 -3.14 -14.26
C TYR A 56 10.71 -3.03 -15.77
N GLN A 57 11.75 -3.31 -16.54
CA GLN A 57 11.62 -3.32 -18.00
C GLN A 57 10.70 -4.47 -18.42
N LYS A 58 9.63 -4.15 -19.16
CA LYS A 58 8.68 -5.16 -19.64
C LYS A 58 9.42 -6.26 -20.40
N GLY A 59 9.12 -7.52 -20.08
CA GLY A 59 9.71 -8.69 -20.70
C GLY A 59 11.06 -9.13 -20.11
N THR A 60 11.71 -8.36 -19.24
CA THR A 60 12.95 -8.79 -18.58
C THR A 60 12.68 -9.55 -17.29
N HIS A 61 11.69 -9.09 -16.52
CA HIS A 61 11.31 -9.67 -15.23
C HIS A 61 9.80 -9.90 -15.18
N ASN A 62 9.37 -10.54 -14.10
CA ASN A 62 7.98 -10.74 -13.75
C ASN A 62 7.87 -10.80 -12.23
N VAL A 63 6.63 -10.80 -11.76
CA VAL A 63 6.30 -10.88 -10.35
C VAL A 63 5.32 -12.03 -10.17
N PHE A 64 5.59 -12.89 -9.21
CA PHE A 64 4.66 -13.92 -8.75
C PHE A 64 4.40 -13.72 -7.27
N GLU A 65 3.14 -13.80 -6.87
CA GLU A 65 2.79 -14.01 -5.46
C GLU A 65 2.83 -15.52 -5.19
N VAL A 66 3.57 -15.93 -4.17
CA VAL A 66 3.76 -17.32 -3.77
C VAL A 66 3.49 -17.50 -2.27
N ASN A 67 3.46 -18.74 -1.80
CA ASN A 67 3.48 -19.01 -0.36
C ASN A 67 4.90 -18.92 0.22
N GLU A 68 5.02 -19.05 1.54
CA GLU A 68 6.30 -18.98 2.25
C GLU A 68 7.32 -20.00 1.73
N THR A 69 6.90 -21.25 1.51
CA THR A 69 7.77 -22.29 0.94
C THR A 69 8.28 -21.94 -0.45
N GLY A 70 7.41 -21.36 -1.29
CA GLY A 70 7.76 -20.87 -2.62
C GLY A 70 8.77 -19.74 -2.56
N TYR A 71 8.58 -18.80 -1.63
CA TYR A 71 9.51 -17.72 -1.36
C TYR A 71 10.88 -18.24 -0.93
N ASP A 72 10.95 -19.05 0.12
CA ASP A 72 12.20 -19.53 0.71
C ASP A 72 13.03 -20.35 -0.27
N ASN A 73 12.38 -21.29 -0.96
CA ASN A 73 13.04 -22.19 -1.90
C ASN A 73 13.15 -21.62 -3.32
N CYS A 74 12.66 -20.40 -3.57
CA CYS A 74 12.57 -19.82 -4.91
C CYS A 74 11.86 -20.73 -5.92
N THR A 75 10.73 -21.29 -5.50
CA THR A 75 9.87 -22.13 -6.33
C THR A 75 8.51 -21.47 -6.55
N MET A 76 7.72 -22.02 -7.47
CA MET A 76 6.35 -21.57 -7.73
C MET A 76 5.31 -22.25 -6.84
N ALA A 77 5.70 -22.66 -5.63
CA ALA A 77 4.79 -23.27 -4.68
C ALA A 77 3.72 -22.26 -4.22
N GLY A 78 2.45 -22.66 -4.28
CA GLY A 78 1.34 -21.82 -3.83
C GLY A 78 1.18 -20.51 -4.62
N VAL A 79 1.51 -20.48 -5.93
CA VAL A 79 1.29 -19.30 -6.76
C VAL A 79 -0.17 -18.85 -6.68
N ALA A 80 -0.38 -17.58 -6.32
CA ALA A 80 -1.69 -16.96 -6.18
C ALA A 80 -1.94 -15.87 -7.23
N GLY A 81 -0.89 -15.36 -7.88
CA GLY A 81 -0.99 -14.34 -8.91
C GLY A 81 0.32 -14.13 -9.65
N ASN A 82 0.23 -13.58 -10.86
CA ASN A 82 1.38 -13.25 -11.69
C ASN A 82 1.18 -11.93 -12.46
N TRP A 83 2.26 -11.18 -12.63
CA TRP A 83 2.25 -9.89 -13.31
C TRP A 83 3.50 -9.72 -14.17
N THR A 84 3.32 -9.14 -15.36
CA THR A 84 4.34 -9.08 -16.43
C THR A 84 4.35 -7.76 -17.20
N SER A 85 3.62 -6.73 -16.74
CA SER A 85 3.44 -5.50 -17.53
C SER A 85 4.67 -4.59 -17.55
N GLY A 86 5.58 -4.76 -16.58
CA GLY A 86 6.70 -3.84 -16.31
C GLY A 86 6.34 -2.70 -15.36
N LYS A 87 5.04 -2.44 -15.13
CA LYS A 87 4.55 -1.46 -14.17
C LYS A 87 3.28 -2.00 -13.53
N ASP A 88 3.46 -2.95 -12.62
CA ASP A 88 2.36 -3.66 -11.98
C ASP A 88 2.01 -3.02 -10.65
N PHE A 89 0.72 -2.79 -10.42
CA PHE A 89 0.17 -2.28 -9.17
C PHE A 89 -0.69 -3.37 -8.56
N ILE A 90 -0.29 -3.86 -7.39
CA ILE A 90 -0.93 -5.02 -6.76
C ILE A 90 -1.61 -4.54 -5.46
N PRO A 91 -2.95 -4.63 -5.37
CA PRO A 91 -3.68 -4.31 -4.15
C PRO A 91 -3.31 -5.22 -2.99
N LEU A 92 -3.32 -4.68 -1.78
CA LEU A 92 -3.12 -5.41 -0.52
C LEU A 92 -4.43 -5.46 0.27
N PRO A 93 -5.36 -6.38 -0.07
CA PRO A 93 -6.74 -6.34 0.44
C PRO A 93 -6.91 -6.93 1.84
N ALA A 94 -5.92 -7.67 2.36
CA ALA A 94 -6.05 -8.40 3.61
C ALA A 94 -4.80 -8.23 4.48
N ALA A 95 -5.02 -8.13 5.79
CA ALA A 95 -3.95 -8.09 6.79
C ALA A 95 -3.34 -9.49 6.92
N ARG A 96 -2.21 -9.70 6.25
CA ARG A 96 -1.45 -10.94 6.26
C ARG A 96 -0.03 -10.69 5.76
N ARG A 97 0.79 -11.74 5.78
CA ARG A 97 2.07 -11.75 5.06
C ARG A 97 1.84 -12.10 3.59
N TYR A 98 2.55 -11.37 2.72
CA TYR A 98 2.60 -11.62 1.28
C TYR A 98 4.05 -11.88 0.89
N TYR A 99 4.25 -12.78 -0.07
CA TYR A 99 5.56 -13.12 -0.58
C TYR A 99 5.56 -13.00 -2.09
N PHE A 100 6.48 -12.20 -2.61
CA PHE A 100 6.64 -11.96 -4.04
C PHE A 100 8.01 -12.40 -4.50
N VAL A 101 8.09 -13.03 -5.67
CA VAL A 101 9.33 -13.52 -6.27
C VAL A 101 9.39 -13.22 -7.76
N CYS A 102 10.60 -13.10 -8.30
CA CYS A 102 10.83 -13.07 -9.75
C CYS A 102 10.93 -14.52 -10.26
N GLY A 103 10.05 -14.86 -11.19
CA GLY A 103 9.91 -16.21 -11.70
C GLY A 103 10.98 -16.63 -12.70
N ASN A 104 11.64 -15.68 -13.34
CA ASN A 104 12.61 -15.92 -14.42
C ASN A 104 14.00 -16.34 -13.90
N GLY A 105 14.09 -17.01 -12.75
CA GLY A 105 15.35 -17.52 -12.18
C GLY A 105 16.15 -16.50 -11.35
N PHE A 106 15.70 -15.25 -11.26
CA PHE A 106 16.40 -14.21 -10.48
C PHE A 106 16.03 -14.19 -8.99
N CYS A 107 15.09 -15.03 -8.53
CA CYS A 107 14.74 -15.14 -7.12
C CYS A 107 15.96 -15.48 -6.24
N LEU A 108 16.81 -16.42 -6.67
CA LEU A 108 18.04 -16.78 -5.96
C LEU A 108 19.11 -15.68 -5.99
N GLN A 109 18.99 -14.72 -6.91
CA GLN A 109 19.84 -13.52 -6.98
C GLN A 109 19.25 -12.34 -6.17
N GLY A 110 18.33 -12.65 -5.25
CA GLY A 110 17.73 -11.69 -4.35
C GLY A 110 16.45 -11.03 -4.84
N MET A 111 15.94 -11.34 -6.04
CA MET A 111 14.66 -10.80 -6.53
C MET A 111 13.46 -11.49 -5.87
N LYS A 112 13.35 -11.32 -4.56
CA LYS A 112 12.28 -11.81 -3.70
C LYS A 112 12.04 -10.79 -2.59
N VAL A 113 10.78 -10.49 -2.29
CA VAL A 113 10.40 -9.61 -1.18
C VAL A 113 9.24 -10.19 -0.38
N ALA A 114 9.31 -10.09 0.94
CA ALA A 114 8.25 -10.46 1.85
C ALA A 114 7.77 -9.20 2.58
N ILE A 115 6.46 -8.99 2.64
CA ILE A 115 5.86 -7.85 3.32
C ILE A 115 4.80 -8.33 4.31
N THR A 116 4.62 -7.60 5.40
CA THR A 116 3.52 -7.83 6.35
C THR A 116 2.56 -6.66 6.27
N VAL A 117 1.29 -6.95 6.00
CA VAL A 117 0.21 -5.97 5.89
C VAL A 117 -0.59 -5.96 7.18
N HIS A 118 -0.77 -4.78 7.76
CA HIS A 118 -1.49 -4.58 9.00
C HIS A 118 -2.92 -4.08 8.75
N PRO A 119 -3.88 -4.33 9.66
CA PRO A 119 -5.18 -3.66 9.61
C PRO A 119 -5.02 -2.14 9.67
N LEU A 120 -5.91 -1.40 9.02
CA LEU A 120 -5.91 0.06 9.13
C LEU A 120 -6.11 0.49 10.60
N PRO A 121 -5.35 1.50 11.09
CA PRO A 121 -5.55 2.03 12.42
C PRO A 121 -6.93 2.70 12.50
N HIS A 122 -7.81 2.16 13.34
CA HIS A 122 -9.10 2.78 13.60
C HIS A 122 -8.88 4.07 14.38
N ASN A 123 -9.14 5.22 13.76
CA ASN A 123 -9.35 6.45 14.52
C ASN A 123 -10.72 6.31 15.23
N ALA A 124 -10.70 5.81 16.46
CA ALA A 124 -11.89 5.69 17.29
C ALA A 124 -12.39 7.08 17.70
N THR A 125 -13.04 7.81 16.78
CA THR A 125 -13.96 8.90 17.16
C THR A 125 -15.38 8.37 17.14
N SER A 126 -15.64 7.32 17.92
CA SER A 126 -17.00 6.91 18.30
C SER A 126 -17.18 7.20 19.78
N LYS A 127 -17.52 8.47 20.06
CA LYS A 127 -18.07 8.88 21.35
C LYS A 127 -19.38 8.14 21.60
N GLY A 128 -19.36 7.19 22.51
CA GLY A 128 -20.45 6.84 23.42
C GLY A 128 -19.76 6.32 24.69
N SER A 129 -19.59 7.07 25.79
CA SER A 129 -20.61 7.53 26.75
C SER A 129 -21.59 6.39 27.06
N SER A 130 -21.66 5.79 28.24
CA SER A 130 -21.34 6.14 29.63
C SER A 130 -21.42 4.85 30.47
N SER A 131 -20.66 4.58 31.53
CA SER A 131 -20.87 5.07 32.91
C SER A 131 -19.78 4.39 33.79
N HIS A 132 -18.91 5.15 34.49
CA HIS A 132 -18.97 5.42 35.94
C HIS A 132 -18.89 4.15 36.82
N ALA A 133 -18.05 4.00 37.83
CA ALA A 133 -17.04 4.83 38.48
C ALA A 133 -16.27 3.91 39.45
N ASP A 134 -14.96 4.10 39.63
CA ASP A 134 -14.37 4.00 40.97
C ASP A 134 -13.05 4.77 41.05
N THR A 135 -12.83 5.34 42.22
CA THR A 135 -11.99 6.49 42.53
C THR A 135 -10.74 6.06 43.30
N GLY A 136 -9.59 6.62 42.94
CA GLY A 136 -8.37 6.61 43.77
C GLY A 136 -7.18 7.07 42.93
N ALA A 137 -6.88 8.36 42.83
CA ALA A 137 -6.23 9.23 43.82
C ALA A 137 -4.74 8.91 44.02
N GLN A 138 -3.94 9.99 44.03
CA GLN A 138 -2.49 10.13 44.29
C GLN A 138 -1.60 10.08 43.04
N GLU A 139 -0.61 10.96 42.82
CA GLU A 139 -0.26 12.27 43.36
C GLU A 139 0.77 12.89 42.38
N GLU A 140 0.83 14.20 42.43
CA GLU A 140 1.50 15.23 41.65
C GLU A 140 3.04 15.23 41.72
N ALA A 141 3.73 15.63 40.62
CA ALA A 141 4.81 16.63 40.65
C ALA A 141 5.46 16.88 39.26
N ALA A 142 5.23 18.10 38.77
CA ALA A 142 6.16 19.06 38.17
C ALA A 142 7.32 18.61 37.23
N ALA A 143 7.35 19.13 36.00
CA ALA A 143 8.03 20.41 35.67
C ALA A 143 8.34 20.57 34.15
N ALA A 144 8.00 21.75 33.64
CA ALA A 144 8.68 22.53 32.59
C ALA A 144 8.90 21.94 31.17
N ALA A 145 8.13 22.47 30.20
CA ALA A 145 8.70 23.02 28.97
C ALA A 145 7.66 23.93 28.27
N LEU A 146 7.92 25.24 28.24
CA LEU A 146 7.22 26.18 27.37
C LEU A 146 7.66 25.93 25.92
N GLY A 147 6.72 25.63 25.03
CA GLY A 147 6.94 25.56 23.58
C GLY A 147 5.88 26.37 22.85
N THR A 148 6.27 27.54 22.37
CA THR A 148 5.40 28.55 21.77
C THR A 148 4.88 28.13 20.39
N ARG A 149 3.58 28.40 20.23
CA ARG A 149 2.72 28.51 19.03
C ARG A 149 3.43 28.85 17.72
N SER A 150 2.99 28.19 16.63
CA SER A 150 2.46 28.78 15.38
C SER A 150 2.87 27.94 14.17
N ALA A 151 2.01 27.01 13.73
CA ALA A 151 2.11 26.45 12.38
C ALA A 151 0.93 26.98 11.57
N ALA A 152 1.24 27.90 10.67
CA ALA A 152 0.32 28.55 9.76
C ALA A 152 -0.29 27.51 8.79
N TRP A 153 -1.61 27.52 8.68
CA TRP A 153 -2.36 26.75 7.70
C TRP A 153 -2.12 27.37 6.32
N LEU A 154 -1.21 26.82 5.52
CA LEU A 154 -1.09 27.15 4.10
C LEU A 154 -2.17 26.36 3.35
N ALA A 155 -3.20 27.07 2.91
CA ALA A 155 -4.24 26.54 2.03
C ALA A 155 -3.63 26.21 0.66
N THR A 156 -3.54 24.92 0.32
CA THR A 156 -3.17 24.46 -1.02
C THR A 156 -4.41 24.46 -1.91
N LEU A 157 -4.45 25.39 -2.86
CA LEU A 157 -5.41 25.38 -3.97
C LEU A 157 -5.05 24.22 -4.91
N ALA A 158 -5.90 23.19 -4.94
CA ALA A 158 -5.84 22.11 -5.91
C ALA A 158 -6.34 22.60 -7.28
N VAL A 159 -5.44 22.67 -8.25
CA VAL A 159 -5.81 22.87 -9.67
C VAL A 159 -6.11 21.50 -10.27
N ALA A 160 -7.39 21.27 -10.55
CA ALA A 160 -7.90 20.06 -11.16
C ALA A 160 -7.54 19.96 -12.66
N ALA A 161 -7.44 18.71 -13.10
CA ALA A 161 -6.97 18.24 -14.39
C ALA A 161 -7.77 18.73 -15.62
N ALA A 162 -7.06 18.92 -16.73
CA ALA A 162 -7.65 18.90 -18.08
C ALA A 162 -6.73 18.10 -19.01
N ALA A 163 -7.06 16.83 -19.19
CA ALA A 163 -6.58 16.02 -20.31
C ALA A 163 -7.61 16.14 -21.43
N VAL A 164 -7.24 16.71 -22.57
CA VAL A 164 -7.98 16.55 -23.82
C VAL A 164 -6.97 16.10 -24.87
N ALA A 165 -7.18 14.87 -25.33
CA ALA A 165 -6.39 14.23 -26.36
C ALA A 165 -6.39 15.08 -27.63
N ALA A 166 -5.20 15.50 -28.07
CA ALA A 166 -4.99 15.96 -29.42
C ALA A 166 -4.81 14.73 -30.31
N PHE A 167 -5.86 14.42 -31.07
CA PHE A 167 -5.72 13.64 -32.30
C PHE A 167 -4.88 14.49 -33.27
N CYS A 168 -3.87 13.85 -33.88
CA CYS A 168 -3.22 14.35 -35.08
C CYS A 168 -4.19 14.41 -36.26
#